data_AF-A0A7S1A7W3-F1
#
_entry.id   AF-A0A7S1A7W3-F1
#
_cell.length_a   1.000
_cell.length_b   1.000
_cell.length_c   1.000
_cell.angle_alpha   90.00
_cell.angle_beta   90.00
_cell.angle_gamma   90.00
#
_symmetry.space_group_name_H-M   'P 1'
#
loop_
_entity.id
_entity.type
_entity.pdbx_description
1 polymer ?
#
loop_
_entity_poly.entity_id
_entity_poly.type
_entity_poly.pdbx_seq_one_letter_code
_entity_poly.pdbx_strand_id
1 'polypeptide(L)'
;AMLITVDQFLVVDTDLRYLGIESGPYGLFTSVLGLLLAFRTSQAHDRFEEGISTAYEVTGGLYMAASNLVAFAQYGSASKKDVKGFQQTVARLMSLLSALMLSQLEGRDSLNVETGYDMMDVGSLNMNKMRSLSKEE
;
A
#
# COMPACT_ATOMS: atom_id res chain seq x y z
N ALA A 1 26.03 -5.19 1.07
CA ALA A 1 25.58 -6.42 1.75
C ALA A 1 26.24 -7.70 1.20
N MET A 2 26.43 -7.83 -0.11
CA MET A 2 27.01 -9.03 -0.76
C MET A 2 28.49 -9.32 -0.40
N LEU A 3 29.27 -8.33 0.03
CA LEU A 3 30.67 -8.53 0.44
C LEU A 3 30.82 -9.13 1.85
N ILE A 4 29.85 -8.91 2.74
CA ILE A 4 29.93 -9.41 4.13
C ILE A 4 29.62 -10.92 4.18
N THR A 5 28.77 -11.41 3.28
CA THR A 5 28.43 -12.83 3.17
C THR A 5 29.57 -13.69 2.64
N VAL A 6 30.49 -13.12 1.84
CA VAL A 6 31.66 -13.84 1.31
C VAL A 6 32.71 -14.06 2.40
N ASP A 7 32.89 -13.09 3.29
CA ASP A 7 33.86 -13.17 4.39
C ASP A 7 33.44 -14.21 5.44
N GLN A 8 32.15 -14.25 5.80
CA GLN A 8 31.62 -15.30 6.68
C GLN A 8 31.68 -16.70 6.07
N PHE A 9 31.61 -16.83 4.74
CA PHE A 9 31.70 -18.12 4.06
C PHE A 9 33.12 -18.73 4.15
N LEU A 10 34.16 -17.89 4.06
CA LEU A 10 35.55 -18.34 4.19
C LEU A 10 35.89 -18.84 5.61
N VAL A 11 35.28 -18.25 6.65
CA VAL A 11 35.52 -18.68 8.04
C VAL A 11 34.90 -20.05 8.33
N VAL A 12 33.74 -20.36 7.76
CA VAL A 12 33.02 -21.63 7.96
C VAL A 12 33.72 -22.83 7.29
N ASP A 13 34.46 -22.62 6.21
CA ASP A 13 35.15 -23.71 5.48
C ASP A 13 36.26 -24.37 6.32
N THR A 14 36.86 -23.63 7.26
CA THR A 14 37.98 -24.12 8.09
C THR A 14 37.56 -25.16 9.13
N ASP A 15 36.36 -25.01 9.72
CA ASP A 15 35.83 -25.94 10.72
C ASP A 15 35.25 -27.23 10.09
N LEU A 16 34.71 -27.14 8.87
CA LEU A 16 34.11 -28.28 8.16
C LEU A 16 35.13 -29.35 7.74
N ARG A 17 36.39 -28.97 7.50
CA ARG A 17 37.46 -29.90 7.12
C ARG A 17 37.83 -30.89 8.23
N TYR A 18 37.59 -30.55 9.50
CA TYR A 18 37.85 -31.46 10.63
C TYR A 18 36.76 -32.53 10.82
N LEU A 19 35.59 -32.38 10.20
CA LEU A 19 34.44 -33.27 10.39
C LEU A 19 34.29 -34.36 9.31
N GLY A 20 35.19 -34.45 8.33
CA GLY A 20 35.14 -35.48 7.26
C GLY A 20 33.99 -35.32 6.27
N ILE A 21 33.32 -34.16 6.25
CA ILE A 21 32.28 -33.83 5.27
C ILE A 21 32.96 -33.23 4.05
N GLU A 22 32.83 -33.83 2.87
CA GLU A 22 33.27 -33.21 1.63
C GLU A 22 32.46 -31.91 1.40
N SER A 23 33.10 -30.75 1.58
CA SER A 23 32.45 -29.43 1.50
C SER A 23 32.13 -28.98 0.08
N GLY A 24 32.72 -29.62 -0.94
CA GLY A 24 32.58 -29.25 -2.35
C GLY A 24 31.13 -29.22 -2.86
N PRO A 25 30.35 -30.32 -2.71
CA PRO A 25 28.95 -30.35 -3.13
C PRO A 25 28.06 -29.35 -2.40
N TYR A 26 28.29 -29.12 -1.10
CA TYR A 26 27.52 -28.16 -0.30
C TYR A 26 27.81 -26.71 -0.69
N GLY A 27 29.05 -26.37 -1.05
CA GLY A 27 29.42 -25.05 -1.56
C GLY A 27 28.76 -24.74 -2.91
N LEU A 28 28.74 -25.71 -3.82
CA LEU A 28 28.05 -25.56 -5.11
C LEU A 28 26.53 -25.43 -4.92
N PHE A 29 25.94 -26.25 -4.05
CA PHE A 29 24.52 -26.20 -3.75
C PHE A 29 24.10 -24.87 -3.11
N THR A 30 24.85 -24.38 -2.12
CA THR A 30 24.60 -23.08 -1.48
C THR A 30 24.82 -21.90 -2.42
N SER A 31 25.78 -21.99 -3.35
CA SER A 31 25.97 -20.98 -4.39
C SER A 31 24.77 -20.90 -5.35
N VAL A 32 24.28 -22.04 -5.84
CA VAL A 32 23.09 -22.10 -6.70
C VAL A 32 21.84 -21.62 -5.95
N LEU A 33 21.66 -22.02 -4.69
CA LEU A 33 20.57 -21.52 -3.86
C LEU A 33 20.67 -20.01 -3.61
N GLY A 34 21.87 -19.49 -3.35
CA GLY A 34 22.10 -18.06 -3.16
C GLY A 34 21.74 -17.25 -4.41
N LEU A 35 22.13 -17.74 -5.59
CA LEU A 35 21.76 -17.15 -6.87
C LEU A 35 20.25 -17.19 -7.11
N LEU A 36 19.61 -18.35 -6.87
CA LEU A 36 18.17 -18.52 -7.03
C LEU A 36 17.38 -17.62 -6.07
N LEU A 37 17.82 -17.52 -4.82
CA LEU A 37 17.23 -16.64 -3.82
C LEU A 37 17.36 -15.16 -4.22
N ALA A 38 18.52 -14.75 -4.74
CA ALA A 38 18.73 -13.39 -5.23
C ALA A 38 17.79 -13.06 -6.39
N PHE A 39 17.67 -13.95 -7.38
CA PHE A 39 16.74 -13.74 -8.50
C PHE A 39 15.27 -13.71 -8.05
N ARG A 40 14.89 -14.59 -7.11
CA ARG A 40 13.52 -14.62 -6.59
C ARG A 40 13.20 -13.34 -5.80
N THR A 41 14.17 -12.87 -5.02
CA THR A 41 14.05 -11.64 -4.24
C THR A 41 13.96 -10.42 -5.15
N SER A 42 14.77 -10.35 -6.21
CA SER A 42 14.68 -9.26 -7.21
C SER A 42 13.28 -9.19 -7.82
N GLN A 43 12.74 -10.30 -8.30
CA GLN A 43 11.39 -10.32 -8.90
C GLN A 43 10.28 -9.95 -7.90
N ALA A 44 10.43 -10.36 -6.63
CA ALA A 44 9.49 -9.99 -5.58
C ALA A 44 9.58 -8.49 -5.25
N HIS A 45 10.80 -7.94 -5.26
CA HIS A 45 11.06 -6.53 -5.03
C HIS A 45 10.48 -5.65 -6.14
N ASP A 46 10.69 -6.02 -7.42
CA ASP A 46 10.16 -5.28 -8.56
C ASP A 46 8.62 -5.18 -8.48
N ARG A 47 7.95 -6.30 -8.16
CA ARG A 47 6.49 -6.32 -7.97
C ARG A 47 6.02 -5.49 -6.77
N PHE A 48 6.82 -5.46 -5.71
CA PHE A 48 6.51 -4.68 -4.52
C PHE A 48 6.62 -3.18 -4.79
N GLU A 49 7.68 -2.74 -5.49
CA GLU A 49 7.83 -1.35 -5.89
C GLU A 49 6.73 -0.91 -6.86
N GLU A 50 6.39 -1.75 -7.84
CA GLU A 50 5.27 -1.48 -8.76
C GLU A 50 3.95 -1.32 -7.99
N GLY A 51 3.66 -2.23 -7.05
CA GLY A 51 2.46 -2.16 -6.21
C GLY A 51 2.39 -0.90 -5.35
N ILE A 52 3.51 -0.49 -4.73
CA ILE A 52 3.57 0.77 -3.97
C ILE A 52 3.35 1.97 -4.88
N SER A 53 4.02 2.00 -6.03
CA SER A 53 3.91 3.11 -6.99
C SER A 53 2.46 3.31 -7.44
N THR A 54 1.78 2.23 -7.84
CA THR A 54 0.37 2.28 -8.23
C THR A 54 -0.53 2.74 -7.09
N ALA A 55 -0.32 2.25 -5.86
CA ALA A 55 -1.11 2.69 -4.70
C ALA A 55 -0.93 4.19 -4.40
N TYR A 56 0.29 4.70 -4.55
CA TYR A 56 0.60 6.11 -4.37
C TYR A 56 -0.01 6.99 -5.48
N GLU A 57 0.04 6.51 -6.72
CA GLU A 57 -0.56 7.20 -7.88
C GLU A 57 -2.07 7.37 -7.70
N VAL A 58 -2.78 6.31 -7.29
CA VAL A 58 -4.23 6.36 -7.03
C VAL A 58 -4.56 7.34 -5.91
N THR A 59 -3.79 7.31 -4.82
CA THR A 59 -3.99 8.22 -3.69
C THR A 59 -3.73 9.68 -4.09
N GLY A 60 -2.68 9.93 -4.89
CA GLY A 60 -2.38 11.25 -5.45
C GLY A 60 -3.45 11.74 -6.41
N GLY A 61 -3.97 10.86 -7.27
CA GLY A 61 -5.09 11.13 -8.17
C GLY A 61 -6.36 11.54 -7.41
N LEU A 62 -6.65 10.86 -6.31
CA LEU A 62 -7.80 11.19 -5.46
C LEU A 62 -7.67 12.58 -4.83
N TYR A 63 -6.48 12.92 -4.34
CA TYR A 63 -6.19 14.24 -3.79
C TYR A 63 -6.32 15.34 -4.85
N MET A 64 -5.78 15.13 -6.05
CA MET A 64 -5.94 16.08 -7.16
C MET A 64 -7.40 16.27 -7.55
N ALA A 65 -8.17 15.19 -7.66
CA ALA A 65 -9.59 15.25 -7.96
C ALA A 65 -10.36 16.05 -6.89
N ALA A 66 -10.07 15.79 -5.61
CA ALA A 66 -10.66 16.52 -4.48
C ALA A 66 -10.33 18.03 -4.54
N SER A 67 -9.05 18.36 -4.76
CA SER A 67 -8.58 19.75 -4.87
C SER A 67 -9.25 20.48 -6.02
N ASN A 68 -9.35 19.85 -7.20
CA ASN A 68 -10.01 20.44 -8.36
C ASN A 68 -11.50 20.67 -8.10
N LEU A 69 -12.20 19.71 -7.47
CA LEU A 69 -13.61 19.86 -7.12
C LEU A 69 -13.85 21.03 -6.15
N VAL A 70 -12.97 21.17 -5.15
CA VAL A 70 -13.01 22.26 -4.17
C VAL A 70 -12.74 23.61 -4.84
N ALA A 71 -11.76 23.66 -5.75
CA ALA A 71 -11.43 24.86 -6.51
C ALA A 71 -12.59 25.29 -7.42
N PHE A 72 -13.22 24.37 -8.15
CA PHE A 72 -14.39 24.68 -8.97
C PHE A 72 -15.59 25.14 -8.16
N ALA A 73 -15.83 24.54 -6.98
CA ALA A 73 -16.90 24.95 -6.09
C ALA A 73 -16.73 26.38 -5.55
N GLN A 74 -15.51 26.92 -5.53
CA GLN A 74 -15.23 28.27 -5.05
C GLN A 74 -15.67 29.38 -6.02
N TYR A 75 -15.77 29.08 -7.32
CA TYR A 75 -16.16 30.06 -8.35
C TYR A 75 -17.67 30.09 -8.65
N GLY A 76 -18.47 29.24 -8.00
CA GLY A 76 -19.92 29.19 -8.21
C GLY A 76 -20.69 30.34 -7.55
N SER A 77 -21.83 30.73 -8.12
CA SER A 77 -22.75 31.74 -7.56
C SER A 77 -23.57 31.27 -6.35
N ALA A 78 -23.21 30.15 -5.72
CA ALA A 78 -23.93 29.58 -4.59
C ALA A 78 -23.59 30.27 -3.27
N SER A 79 -24.43 30.08 -2.25
CA SER A 79 -24.17 30.60 -0.91
C SER A 79 -22.88 30.01 -0.34
N LYS A 80 -22.06 30.84 0.34
CA LYS A 80 -20.81 30.39 1.00
C LYS A 80 -21.05 29.24 2.00
N LYS A 81 -22.26 29.15 2.56
CA LYS A 81 -22.66 28.06 3.47
C LYS A 81 -22.81 26.73 2.72
N ASP A 82 -23.37 26.75 1.52
CA ASP A 82 -23.58 25.56 0.69
C ASP A 82 -22.26 25.09 0.06
N VAL A 83 -21.40 26.02 -0.34
CA VAL A 83 -20.04 25.71 -0.80
C VAL A 83 -19.21 25.03 0.29
N LYS A 84 -19.26 25.51 1.55
CA LYS A 84 -18.60 24.83 2.67
C LYS A 84 -19.17 23.44 2.94
N GLY A 85 -20.50 23.27 2.86
CA GLY A 85 -21.14 21.96 3.01
C GLY A 85 -20.71 20.96 1.93
N PHE A 86 -20.59 21.44 0.68
CA PHE A 86 -20.08 20.65 -0.43
C PHE A 86 -18.61 20.24 -0.23
N GLN A 87 -17.73 21.20 0.09
CA GLN A 87 -16.30 20.93 0.35
C GLN A 87 -16.09 19.89 1.45
N GLN A 88 -16.85 19.98 2.55
CA GLN A 88 -16.81 19.00 3.63
C GLN A 88 -17.31 17.62 3.19
N THR A 89 -18.35 17.56 2.37
CA THR A 89 -18.91 16.30 1.86
C THR A 89 -17.90 15.61 0.94
N VAL A 90 -17.27 16.36 0.04
CA VAL A 90 -16.25 15.88 -0.90
C VAL A 90 -15.02 15.37 -0.15
N ALA A 91 -14.49 16.13 0.81
CA ALA A 91 -13.33 15.71 1.60
C ALA A 91 -13.60 14.40 2.37
N ARG A 92 -14.81 14.22 2.92
CA ARG A 92 -15.21 13.00 3.63
C ARG A 92 -15.39 11.80 2.69
N LEU A 93 -16.03 11.99 1.54
CA LEU A 93 -16.18 10.95 0.52
C LEU A 93 -14.81 10.46 0.03
N MET A 94 -13.88 11.38 -0.20
CA MET A 94 -12.52 11.04 -0.62
C MET A 94 -11.75 10.30 0.49
N SER A 95 -11.87 10.73 1.75
CA SER A 95 -11.27 10.03 2.89
C SER A 95 -11.81 8.60 3.06
N LEU A 96 -13.14 8.42 2.93
CA LEU A 96 -13.79 7.12 2.98
C LEU A 96 -13.36 6.22 1.81
N LEU A 97 -13.29 6.77 0.59
CA LEU A 97 -12.86 6.02 -0.59
C LEU A 97 -11.39 5.58 -0.47
N SER A 98 -10.48 6.45 -0.03
CA SER A 98 -9.09 6.06 0.28
C SER A 98 -9.01 4.92 1.27
N ALA A 99 -9.79 5.00 2.35
CA ALA A 99 -9.76 3.99 3.39
C ALA A 99 -10.37 2.65 2.95
N LEU A 100 -11.41 2.67 2.10
CA LEU A 100 -11.95 1.46 1.47
C LEU A 100 -10.94 0.81 0.52
N MET A 101 -10.22 1.60 -0.28
CA MET A 101 -9.18 1.08 -1.19
C MET A 101 -8.05 0.40 -0.40
N LEU A 102 -7.58 1.04 0.68
CA LEU A 102 -6.56 0.46 1.56
C LEU A 102 -7.06 -0.79 2.29
N SER A 103 -8.31 -0.80 2.77
CA SER A 103 -8.90 -1.98 3.40
C SER A 103 -8.99 -3.18 2.45
N GLN A 104 -9.33 -2.94 1.17
CA GLN A 104 -9.35 -3.98 0.16
C GLN A 104 -7.94 -4.49 -0.17
N LEU A 105 -6.96 -3.59 -0.24
CA LEU A 105 -5.57 -3.95 -0.49
C LEU A 105 -4.97 -4.81 0.63
N GLU A 106 -5.40 -4.59 1.88
CA GLU A 106 -5.00 -5.38 3.05
C GLU A 106 -5.69 -6.75 3.12
N GLY A 107 -6.62 -7.05 2.20
CA GLY A 107 -7.38 -8.31 2.17
C GLY A 107 -8.35 -8.48 3.35
N ARG A 108 -8.73 -7.38 4.02
CA ARG A 108 -9.71 -7.40 5.10
C ARG A 108 -11.12 -7.39 4.53
N ASP A 109 -11.82 -8.52 4.64
CA ASP A 109 -13.09 -8.81 3.95
C ASP A 109 -14.34 -8.19 4.61
N SER A 110 -14.18 -7.23 5.51
CA SER A 110 -15.30 -6.49 6.06
C SER A 110 -14.79 -5.25 6.77
N LEU A 111 -15.58 -4.18 6.68
CA LEU A 111 -15.53 -2.97 7.50
C LEU A 111 -15.66 -3.33 8.99
N ASN A 112 -14.72 -4.07 9.55
CA ASN A 112 -14.60 -4.22 10.98
C ASN A 112 -14.08 -2.88 11.47
N VAL A 113 -14.99 -2.13 12.09
CA VAL A 113 -14.90 -0.72 12.50
C VAL A 113 -13.83 -0.47 13.59
N GLU A 114 -12.88 -1.39 13.77
CA GLU A 114 -11.61 -1.16 14.47
C GLU A 114 -10.49 -0.78 13.48
N THR A 115 -10.83 0.02 12.46
CA THR A 115 -9.83 0.56 11.54
C THR A 115 -8.93 1.53 12.29
N GLY A 116 -7.70 1.11 12.59
CA GLY A 116 -6.60 1.97 13.05
C GLY A 116 -6.11 2.98 12.00
N TYR A 117 -6.90 3.22 10.95
CA TYR A 117 -6.69 4.31 10.01
C TYR A 117 -7.48 5.52 10.48
N ASP A 118 -6.80 6.66 10.63
CA ASP A 118 -7.40 7.95 10.98
C ASP A 118 -8.30 8.42 9.83
N MET A 119 -9.54 7.91 9.81
CA MET A 119 -10.57 8.34 8.87
C MET A 119 -11.19 9.64 9.37
N MET A 120 -11.38 10.60 8.47
CA MET A 120 -12.09 11.84 8.82
C MET A 120 -13.56 11.51 9.13
N ASP A 121 -14.05 11.97 10.29
CA ASP A 121 -15.37 11.67 10.87
C ASP A 121 -16.48 11.37 9.84
N VAL A 122 -16.79 10.08 9.74
CA VAL A 122 -17.81 9.50 8.85
C VAL A 122 -19.22 9.71 9.41
N GLY A 123 -19.36 10.02 10.71
CA GLY A 123 -20.64 10.13 11.42
C GLY A 123 -21.54 11.26 10.96
N SER A 124 -20.99 12.24 10.24
CA SER A 124 -21.73 13.38 9.69
C SER A 124 -22.16 13.19 8.22
N LEU A 125 -21.78 12.07 7.57
CA LEU A 125 -22.34 11.73 6.26
C LEU A 125 -23.81 11.34 6.44
N ASN A 126 -24.71 12.13 5.82
CA ASN A 126 -26.15 11.94 5.96
C ASN A 126 -26.56 10.64 5.26
N MET A 127 -26.60 9.54 6.03
CA MET A 127 -26.90 8.19 5.56
C MET A 127 -28.23 8.11 4.78
N ASN A 128 -29.19 8.98 5.13
CA ASN A 128 -30.48 9.06 4.43
C ASN A 128 -30.33 9.57 2.98
N LYS A 129 -29.41 10.52 2.72
CA LYS A 129 -29.09 10.99 1.37
C LYS A 129 -28.33 9.95 0.54
N MET A 130 -27.44 9.18 1.14
CA MET A 130 -26.76 8.08 0.43
C MET A 130 -27.74 6.97 0.07
N ARG A 131 -28.68 6.65 0.97
CA ARG A 131 -29.72 5.65 0.73
C ARG A 131 -30.72 6.07 -0.34
N SER A 132 -30.95 7.37 -0.54
CA SER A 132 -31.81 7.84 -1.64
C SER A 132 -31.09 7.77 -2.99
N LEU A 133 -29.78 8.01 -3.05
CA LEU A 133 -28.99 7.85 -4.28
C LEU A 133 -28.89 6.37 -4.71
N SER A 134 -28.78 5.45 -3.75
CA SER A 134 -28.82 4.01 -4.02
C SER A 134 -30.18 3.49 -4.51
N LYS A 135 -31.25 4.29 -4.38
CA LYS A 135 -32.61 3.94 -4.82
C LYS A 135 -32.97 4.57 -6.16
N GLU A 136 -32.09 5.39 -6.72
CA GLU A 136 -32.28 6.02 -8.02
C GLU A 136 -31.57 5.20 -9.10
N GLU A 137 -31.82 3.89 -9.10
CA GLU A 137 -31.77 2.92 -10.22
C GLU A 137 -32.65 1.71 -9.88
#